data_AF-A0A383BR88-F1
#
_entry.id   AF-A0A383BR88-F1
#
_cell.length_a   1.000
_cell.length_b   1.000
_cell.length_c   1.000
_cell.angle_alpha   90.00
_cell.angle_beta   90.00
_cell.angle_gamma   90.00
#
_symmetry.space_group_name_H-M   'P 1'
#
loop_
_entity.id
_entity.type
_entity.pdbx_description
1 polymer ?
#
loop_
_entity_poly.entity_id
_entity_poly.type
_entity_poly.pdbx_seq_one_letter_code
_entity_poly.pdbx_strand_id
1 'polypeptide(L)' 'VQWFMSELKQKISKSPHAETLFEEKFHSLGFEQLTDIQKRSLPIIYQKIDSLVIAPTGSGKTECSVIPTF' A
#
# COMPACT_ATOMS: atom_id res chain seq x y z
N VAL A 1 -19.02 11.06 2.44
CA VAL A 1 -18.23 9.80 2.44
C VAL A 1 -17.98 9.29 1.01
N GLN A 2 -19.02 9.05 0.19
CA GLN A 2 -18.86 8.56 -1.19
C GLN A 2 -17.93 9.42 -2.06
N TRP A 3 -18.07 10.76 -1.99
CA TRP A 3 -17.26 11.71 -2.77
C TRP A 3 -15.76 11.64 -2.44
N PHE A 4 -15.42 11.60 -1.15
CA PHE A 4 -14.04 11.42 -0.68
C PHE A 4 -13.45 10.08 -1.16
N MET A 5 -14.23 8.99 -1.07
CA MET A 5 -13.80 7.68 -1.56
C MET A 5 -13.59 7.66 -3.09
N SER A 6 -14.39 8.42 -3.85
CA SER A 6 -14.19 8.55 -5.31
C SER A 6 -12.97 9.38 -5.68
N GLU A 7 -12.66 10.46 -4.96
CA GLU A 7 -11.43 11.22 -5.18
C GLU A 7 -10.19 10.38 -4.85
N LEU A 8 -10.22 9.64 -3.73
CA LEU A 8 -9.14 8.71 -3.38
C LEU A 8 -8.94 7.65 -4.47
N LYS A 9 -10.02 7.05 -4.99
CA LYS A 9 -9.92 6.09 -6.11
C LYS A 9 -9.31 6.72 -7.38
N GLN A 10 -9.69 7.95 -7.72
CA GLN A 10 -9.11 8.65 -8.88
C GLN A 10 -7.62 8.99 -8.68
N LYS A 11 -7.20 9.33 -7.46
CA LYS A 11 -5.81 9.63 -7.13
C LYS A 11 -4.94 8.36 -7.08
N ILE A 12 -5.49 7.26 -6.59
CA ILE A 12 -4.85 5.91 -6.61
C ILE A 12 -4.65 5.43 -8.06
N SER A 13 -5.61 5.70 -8.96
CA SER A 13 -5.60 5.21 -10.35
C SER A 13 -4.53 5.84 -11.27
N LYS A 14 -3.70 6.79 -10.82
CA LYS A 14 -2.89 7.63 -11.71
C LYS A 14 -1.38 7.37 -11.75
N SER A 15 -0.84 6.30 -11.17
CA SER A 15 0.60 6.04 -11.23
C SER A 15 0.95 4.55 -11.32
N PRO A 16 1.00 3.97 -12.53
CA PRO A 16 1.60 2.65 -12.77
C PRO A 16 3.00 2.51 -12.16
N HIS A 17 3.71 3.63 -12.02
CA HIS A 17 5.05 3.72 -11.47
C HIS A 17 5.13 3.45 -9.95
N ALA A 18 4.02 3.61 -9.22
CA ALA A 18 4.01 3.41 -7.77
C ALA A 18 3.94 1.91 -7.42
N GLU A 19 3.21 1.12 -8.20
CA GLU A 19 3.12 -0.34 -7.99
C GLU A 19 4.49 -1.00 -8.20
N THR A 20 5.19 -0.66 -9.27
CA THR A 20 6.54 -1.16 -9.55
C THR A 20 7.55 -0.78 -8.46
N LEU A 21 7.46 0.44 -7.91
CA LEU A 21 8.36 0.91 -6.85
C LEU A 21 8.23 0.08 -5.57
N PHE A 22 7.01 -0.29 -5.16
CA PHE A 22 6.82 -1.11 -3.98
C PHE A 22 7.31 -2.53 -4.19
N GLU A 23 7.02 -3.13 -5.35
CA GLU A 23 7.47 -4.47 -5.67
C GLU A 23 9.00 -4.55 -5.63
N GLU A 24 9.70 -3.63 -6.30
CA GLU A 24 11.17 -3.57 -6.27
C GLU A 24 11.72 -3.44 -4.85
N LYS A 25 11.13 -2.56 -4.03
CA LYS A 25 11.56 -2.37 -2.65
C LYS A 25 11.36 -3.63 -1.82
N PHE A 26 10.21 -4.27 -1.92
CA PHE A 26 9.91 -5.51 -1.19
C PHE A 26 10.80 -6.66 -1.66
N HIS A 27 11.01 -6.80 -2.97
CA HIS A 27 11.96 -7.75 -3.53
C HIS A 27 13.39 -7.55 -3.02
N SER A 28 13.86 -6.30 -2.92
CA SER A 28 15.18 -5.99 -2.37
C SER A 28 15.35 -6.40 -0.90
N LEU A 29 14.25 -6.55 -0.17
CA LEU A 29 14.20 -6.99 1.23
C LEU A 29 13.96 -8.50 1.37
N GLY A 30 13.87 -9.24 0.25
CA GLY A 30 13.69 -10.69 0.23
C GLY A 30 12.22 -11.14 0.20
N PHE A 31 11.26 -10.25 -0.03
CA PHE A 31 9.86 -10.63 -0.23
C PHE A 31 9.61 -10.98 -1.70
N GLU A 32 9.04 -12.15 -1.97
CA GLU A 32 8.76 -12.60 -3.35
C GLU A 32 7.57 -11.89 -3.98
N GLN A 33 6.58 -11.49 -3.20
CA GLN A 33 5.38 -10.82 -3.70
C GLN A 33 4.68 -10.05 -2.60
N LEU A 34 3.97 -9.00 -3.01
CA LEU A 34 3.06 -8.28 -2.13
C LEU A 34 1.82 -9.13 -1.82
N THR A 35 1.40 -9.14 -0.56
CA THR A 35 0.13 -9.74 -0.14
C THR A 35 -1.04 -8.87 -0.59
N ASP A 36 -2.24 -9.45 -0.63
CA ASP A 36 -3.45 -8.72 -1.01
C ASP A 36 -3.73 -7.49 -0.15
N ILE A 37 -3.42 -7.54 1.16
CA ILE A 37 -3.61 -6.39 2.03
C ILE A 37 -2.57 -5.30 1.73
N GLN A 38 -1.32 -5.68 1.45
CA GLN A 38 -0.25 -4.75 1.07
C GLN A 38 -0.59 -4.04 -0.25
N LYS A 39 -1.00 -4.80 -1.28
CA LYS A 39 -1.41 -4.22 -2.59
C LYS A 39 -2.51 -3.17 -2.44
N ARG A 40 -3.47 -3.39 -1.53
CA ARG A 40 -4.56 -2.45 -1.26
C ARG A 40 -4.14 -1.26 -0.38
N SER A 41 -3.24 -1.46 0.59
CA SER A 41 -2.90 -0.44 1.59
C SER A 41 -1.75 0.47 1.17
N LEU A 42 -0.73 -0.05 0.48
CA LEU A 42 0.48 0.68 0.10
C LEU A 42 0.19 1.97 -0.69
N PRO A 43 -0.73 1.98 -1.70
CA PRO A 43 -1.04 3.21 -2.43
C PRO A 43 -1.71 4.30 -1.57
N ILE A 44 -2.35 3.92 -0.46
CA ILE A 44 -3.00 4.85 0.47
C ILE A 44 -1.97 5.35 1.49
N ILE A 45 -1.22 4.44 2.11
CA ILE A 45 -0.19 4.74 3.12
C ILE A 45 0.89 5.65 2.54
N TYR A 46 1.32 5.40 1.30
CA TYR A 46 2.34 6.21 0.62
C TYR A 46 1.91 7.67 0.40
N GLN A 47 0.60 7.94 0.34
CA GLN A 47 0.08 9.31 0.28
C GLN A 47 0.14 10.04 1.64
N LYS A 48 0.68 9.38 2.69
CA LYS A 48 0.79 9.89 4.06
C LYS A 48 -0.58 10.25 4.67
N ILE A 49 -1.60 9.47 4.33
CA ILE A 49 -2.95 9.60 4.88
C ILE A 49 -3.06 8.67 6.10
N ASP A 50 -3.56 9.19 7.21
CA ASP A 50 -3.89 8.37 8.40
C ASP A 50 -4.79 7.20 7.99
N SER A 51 -4.32 5.98 8.22
CA SER A 51 -4.92 4.76 7.67
C SER A 51 -5.14 3.71 8.74
N LEU A 52 -6.35 3.13 8.78
CA LEU A 52 -6.67 1.97 9.61
C LEU A 52 -6.64 0.71 8.73
N VAL A 53 -5.63 -0.14 8.91
CA VAL A 53 -5.48 -1.41 8.18
C VAL A 53 -5.91 -2.58 9.05
N ILE A 54 -6.96 -3.29 8.65
CA ILE A 54 -7.52 -4.44 9.38
C ILE A 54 -7.30 -5.71 8.56
N ALA A 55 -6.56 -6.66 9.13
CA ALA A 55 -6.33 -8.00 8.58
C ALA A 55 -5.82 -8.96 9.69
N PRO A 56 -5.92 -10.29 9.53
CA PRO A 56 -5.38 -11.26 10.49
C PRO A 56 -3.87 -11.11 10.76
N THR A 57 -3.39 -11.71 11.85
CA THR A 57 -1.95 -11.82 12.13
C THR A 57 -1.27 -12.62 11.02
N GLY A 58 -0.04 -12.24 10.65
CA GLY A 58 0.70 -12.87 9.54
C GLY A 58 0.30 -12.39 8.14
N SER A 59 -0.72 -11.52 7.99
CA SER A 59 -1.13 -11.03 6.66
C SER A 59 -0.19 -9.98 6.04
N GLY A 60 0.88 -9.56 6.74
CA GLY A 60 1.83 -8.58 6.22
C GLY A 60 1.52 -7.11 6.56
N LYS A 61 0.78 -6.87 7.67
CA LYS A 61 0.38 -5.52 8.11
C LYS A 61 1.56 -4.66 8.55
N THR A 62 2.54 -5.24 9.24
CA THR A 62 3.71 -4.52 9.76
C THR A 62 4.56 -3.97 8.61
N GLU A 63 4.75 -4.78 7.58
CA GLU A 63 5.55 -4.45 6.41
C GLU A 63 4.90 -3.33 5.60
N CYS A 64 3.58 -3.36 5.38
CA CYS A 64 2.91 -2.27 4.67
C CYS A 64 2.89 -0.93 5.43
N SER A 65 3.00 -0.95 6.76
CA SER A 65 3.06 0.29 7.55
C SER A 65 4.49 0.83 7.68
N VAL A 66 5.50 -0.04 7.76
CA VAL A 66 6.88 0.36 8.05
C VAL A 66 7.68 0.66 6.78
N ILE A 67 7.66 -0.23 5.79
CA ILE A 67 8.52 -0.14 4.60
C ILE A 67 8.30 1.16 3.79
N PRO A 68 7.06 1.65 3.57
CA PRO A 68 6.83 2.86 2.77
C PRO A 68 7.15 4.18 3.48
N THR A 69 7.52 4.12 4.77
CA THR A 69 7.78 5.32 5.58
C THR A 69 9.21 5.85 5.37
N PHE A 70 10.10 5.03 4.81
CA PHE A 70 11.50 5.34 4.50
C PHE A 70 11.71 5.50 2.99
#